data_AF-A0A816HBG8-F1
#
_entry.id   AF-A0A816HBG8-F1
#
_cell.length_a   1.000
_cell.length_b   1.000
_cell.length_c   1.000
_cell.angle_alpha   90.00
_cell.angle_beta   90.00
_cell.angle_gamma   90.00
#
_symmetry.space_group_name_H-M   'P 1'
#
loop_
_entity.id
_entity.type
_entity.pdbx_description
1 polymer ?
#
loop_
_entity_poly.entity_id
_entity_poly.type
_entity_poly.pdbx_seq_one_letter_code
_entity_poly.pdbx_strand_id
1 'polypeptide(L)'
;ILKTQLTTDPQDQPLVLVTLQALHDLSKTPDIRAIIKKRELTSTIKAFASTENSEQRKAAFGILAEIMDEKEINENPSEMTAIFVDQLKQLNIQEYNPNLDNTLSTLKGLMQHEEVKKEIIKQGGLENLVLFVRDGDPEKQSTNQLEDALEILWLSTFDNPDIVTSFQQDTKLTTRVHHILQHAKQHKNPTLEKAADGFIWKVEKEEKFKEQQQAEQERKKQEKKKRAQENGTSEMAEEEEEEEEEQYDLMISYSWADMDLAHRIFHHLTEKLGYKVWLDQEQMHGSTIEAMV
;
A
#
# COMPACT_ATOMS: atom_id res chain seq x y z
N ILE A 1 -35.61 13.16 9.46
CA ILE A 1 -35.76 12.56 8.11
C ILE A 1 -35.92 13.69 7.10
N LEU A 2 -34.81 14.35 6.74
CA LEU A 2 -34.76 15.17 5.53
C LEU A 2 -34.47 14.18 4.40
N LYS A 3 -35.42 13.98 3.47
CA LYS A 3 -35.09 13.33 2.20
C LYS A 3 -34.19 14.30 1.47
N THR A 4 -32.89 14.02 1.41
CA THR A 4 -31.93 14.82 0.66
C THR A 4 -32.30 14.71 -0.82
N GLN A 5 -33.06 15.68 -1.35
CA GLN A 5 -33.17 15.83 -2.79
C GLN A 5 -31.85 16.42 -3.26
N LEU A 6 -31.09 15.62 -4.02
CA LEU A 6 -29.92 16.11 -4.73
C LEU A 6 -30.38 17.23 -5.66
N THR A 7 -29.70 18.38 -5.63
CA THR A 7 -30.03 19.48 -6.55
C THR A 7 -29.82 18.99 -7.99
N THR A 8 -30.88 19.08 -8.79
CA THR A 8 -30.85 18.78 -10.23
C THR A 8 -30.65 20.04 -11.05
N ASP A 9 -30.48 21.21 -10.41
CA ASP A 9 -30.24 22.46 -11.12
C ASP A 9 -28.85 22.40 -11.77
N PRO A 10 -28.74 22.55 -13.10
CA PRO A 10 -27.46 22.61 -13.79
C PRO A 10 -26.52 23.69 -13.25
N GLN A 11 -27.04 24.80 -12.70
CA GLN A 11 -26.23 25.90 -12.17
C GLN A 11 -25.55 25.55 -10.84
N ASP A 12 -26.12 24.62 -10.07
CA ASP A 12 -25.57 24.19 -8.78
C ASP A 12 -24.52 23.08 -8.93
N GLN A 13 -24.47 22.39 -10.07
CA GLN A 13 -23.58 21.23 -10.29
C GLN A 13 -22.10 21.53 -10.02
N PRO A 14 -21.54 22.68 -10.43
CA PRO A 14 -20.15 23.02 -10.10
C PRO A 14 -19.93 23.18 -8.59
N LEU A 15 -20.87 23.80 -7.88
CA LEU A 15 -20.77 23.99 -6.44
C LEU A 15 -20.84 22.65 -5.69
N VAL A 16 -21.74 21.78 -6.12
CA VAL A 16 -21.85 20.41 -5.61
C VAL A 16 -20.54 19.65 -5.80
N LEU A 17 -19.95 19.71 -7.00
CA LEU A 17 -18.70 19.02 -7.30
C LEU A 17 -17.55 19.52 -6.41
N VAL A 18 -17.36 20.84 -6.31
CA VAL A 18 -16.32 21.44 -5.46
C VAL A 18 -16.53 21.06 -4.00
N THR A 19 -17.77 21.00 -3.54
CA THR A 19 -18.11 20.58 -2.18
C THR A 19 -17.74 19.11 -1.93
N LEU A 20 -18.05 18.22 -2.87
CA LEU A 20 -17.70 16.80 -2.77
C LEU A 20 -16.18 16.59 -2.82
N GLN A 21 -15.47 17.33 -3.68
CA GLN A 21 -14.00 17.27 -3.76
C GLN A 21 -13.34 17.74 -2.47
N ALA A 22 -13.79 18.89 -1.92
CA ALA A 22 -13.30 19.37 -0.64
C ALA A 22 -13.60 18.37 0.50
N LEU A 23 -14.79 17.78 0.50
CA LEU A 23 -15.16 16.77 1.49
C LEU A 23 -14.32 15.49 1.36
N HIS A 24 -13.99 15.07 0.13
CA HIS A 24 -13.09 13.95 -0.14
C HIS A 24 -11.69 14.17 0.44
N ASP A 25 -11.11 15.35 0.20
CA ASP A 25 -9.79 15.66 0.76
C ASP A 25 -9.83 15.74 2.29
N LEU A 26 -10.89 16.30 2.86
CA LEU A 26 -11.08 16.34 4.30
C LEU A 26 -11.32 14.95 4.90
N SER A 27 -12.00 14.03 4.18
CA SER A 27 -12.29 12.69 4.68
C SER A 27 -11.06 11.81 4.85
N LYS A 28 -9.91 12.19 4.30
CA LYS A 28 -8.61 11.55 4.59
C LYS A 28 -8.20 11.70 6.07
N THR A 29 -8.80 12.65 6.79
CA THR A 29 -8.56 12.90 8.22
C THR A 29 -9.50 12.06 9.12
N PRO A 30 -8.99 11.30 10.12
CA PRO A 30 -9.82 10.45 10.99
C PRO A 30 -10.99 11.17 11.67
N ASP A 31 -10.78 12.40 12.16
CA ASP A 31 -11.82 13.17 12.85
C ASP A 31 -12.98 13.54 11.92
N ILE A 32 -12.67 13.86 10.66
CA ILE A 32 -13.68 14.16 9.65
C ILE A 32 -14.47 12.90 9.31
N ARG A 33 -13.81 11.75 9.18
CA ARG A 33 -14.51 10.46 8.98
C ARG A 33 -15.50 10.20 10.11
N ALA A 34 -15.09 10.42 11.36
CA ALA A 34 -15.97 10.27 12.52
C ALA A 34 -17.16 11.23 12.48
N ILE A 35 -16.96 12.49 12.04
CA ILE A 35 -18.04 13.47 11.88
C ILE A 35 -19.02 13.03 10.77
N ILE A 36 -18.52 12.58 9.62
CA ILE A 36 -19.34 12.11 8.50
C ILE A 36 -20.24 10.96 8.95
N LYS A 37 -19.67 9.96 9.65
CA LYS A 37 -20.41 8.82 10.21
C LYS A 37 -21.44 9.27 11.25
N LYS A 38 -21.03 10.11 12.21
CA LYS A 38 -21.90 10.62 13.28
C LYS A 38 -23.08 11.43 12.74
N ARG A 39 -22.91 12.10 11.60
CA ARG A 39 -23.97 12.89 10.93
C ARG A 39 -24.76 12.09 9.89
N GLU A 40 -24.56 10.77 9.80
CA GLU A 40 -25.29 9.86 8.90
C GLU A 40 -25.22 10.28 7.41
N LEU A 41 -24.14 10.96 7.02
CA LEU A 41 -23.98 11.50 5.67
C LEU A 41 -23.69 10.41 4.62
N THR A 42 -23.33 9.19 5.05
CA THR A 42 -23.04 8.05 4.16
C THR A 42 -24.16 7.81 3.15
N SER A 43 -25.43 7.90 3.57
CA SER A 43 -26.59 7.72 2.68
C SER A 43 -26.67 8.79 1.58
N THR A 44 -26.32 10.03 1.91
CA THR A 44 -26.28 11.14 0.95
C THR A 44 -25.11 10.99 -0.01
N ILE A 45 -23.95 10.56 0.49
CA ILE A 45 -22.76 10.30 -0.34
C ILE A 45 -23.03 9.13 -1.30
N LYS A 46 -23.67 8.04 -0.83
CA LYS A 46 -24.15 6.94 -1.70
C LYS A 46 -25.09 7.43 -2.79
N ALA A 47 -25.98 8.39 -2.48
CA ALA A 47 -26.86 8.97 -3.50
C ALA A 47 -26.07 9.73 -4.59
N PHE A 48 -24.99 10.43 -4.23
CA PHE A 48 -24.08 11.05 -5.20
C PHE A 48 -23.28 10.04 -6.03
N ALA A 49 -22.93 8.90 -5.43
CA ALA A 49 -22.27 7.79 -6.11
C ALA A 49 -23.14 7.14 -7.21
N SER A 50 -24.46 7.30 -7.14
CA SER A 50 -25.42 6.81 -8.15
C SER A 50 -25.86 7.87 -9.18
N THR A 51 -25.23 9.05 -9.21
CA THR A 51 -25.58 10.11 -10.18
C THR A 51 -25.07 9.82 -11.60
N GLU A 52 -25.63 10.49 -12.61
CA GLU A 52 -25.10 10.40 -13.99
C GLU A 52 -23.79 11.16 -14.17
N ASN A 53 -23.45 12.10 -13.27
CA ASN A 53 -22.25 12.91 -13.34
C ASN A 53 -21.02 12.12 -12.86
N SER A 54 -20.12 11.77 -13.78
CA SER A 54 -18.94 10.96 -13.51
C SER A 54 -18.00 11.57 -12.46
N GLU A 55 -17.81 12.89 -12.46
CA GLU A 55 -16.91 13.55 -11.50
C GLU A 55 -17.50 13.61 -10.09
N GLN A 56 -18.82 13.80 -9.98
CA GLN A 56 -19.50 13.72 -8.68
C GLN A 56 -19.48 12.31 -8.13
N ARG A 57 -19.76 11.30 -8.97
CA ARG A 57 -19.63 9.89 -8.57
C ARG A 57 -18.22 9.58 -8.07
N LYS A 58 -17.18 10.05 -8.77
CA LYS A 58 -15.79 9.83 -8.38
C LYS A 58 -15.50 10.41 -6.99
N ALA A 59 -15.84 11.69 -6.78
CA ALA A 59 -15.64 12.32 -5.49
C ALA A 59 -16.44 11.61 -4.38
N ALA A 60 -17.67 11.18 -4.69
CA ALA A 60 -18.48 10.39 -3.77
C ALA A 60 -17.82 9.05 -3.42
N PHE A 61 -17.36 8.28 -4.40
CA PHE A 61 -16.66 7.02 -4.17
C PHE A 61 -15.35 7.19 -3.40
N GLY A 62 -14.61 8.29 -3.62
CA GLY A 62 -13.45 8.62 -2.81
C GLY A 62 -13.79 8.88 -1.34
N ILE A 63 -14.87 9.61 -1.06
CA ILE A 63 -15.34 9.78 0.32
C ILE A 63 -15.77 8.43 0.91
N LEU A 64 -16.50 7.61 0.14
CA LEU A 64 -16.96 6.30 0.56
C LEU A 64 -15.79 5.35 0.89
N ALA A 65 -14.72 5.39 0.11
CA ALA A 65 -13.47 4.64 0.35
C ALA A 65 -12.88 4.89 1.74
N GLU A 66 -12.92 6.15 2.17
CA GLU A 66 -12.37 6.61 3.43
C GLU A 66 -13.25 6.22 4.62
N ILE A 67 -14.57 6.22 4.44
CA ILE A 67 -15.51 6.04 5.56
C ILE A 67 -16.08 4.63 5.66
N MET A 68 -16.22 3.88 4.56
CA MET A 68 -16.85 2.57 4.59
C MET A 68 -15.91 1.52 5.18
N ASP A 69 -16.46 0.59 5.94
CA ASP A 69 -15.71 -0.61 6.33
C ASP A 69 -15.71 -1.66 5.20
N GLU A 70 -14.88 -2.70 5.33
CA GLU A 70 -14.80 -3.77 4.33
C GLU A 70 -16.17 -4.40 4.03
N LYS A 71 -17.02 -4.58 5.05
CA LYS A 71 -18.33 -5.19 4.86
C LYS A 71 -19.23 -4.32 3.98
N GLU A 72 -19.22 -3.01 4.18
CA GLU A 72 -19.99 -2.06 3.38
C GLU A 72 -19.45 -1.96 1.95
N ILE A 73 -18.13 -2.03 1.74
CA ILE A 73 -17.50 -2.04 0.41
C ILE A 73 -17.90 -3.29 -0.37
N ASN A 74 -17.97 -4.43 0.32
CA ASN A 74 -18.32 -5.72 -0.27
C ASN A 74 -19.76 -5.81 -0.78
N GLU A 75 -20.63 -4.86 -0.42
CA GLU A 75 -22.00 -4.84 -0.94
C GLU A 75 -22.05 -4.52 -2.43
N ASN A 76 -21.17 -3.65 -2.95
CA ASN A 76 -21.17 -3.24 -4.37
C ASN A 76 -19.76 -2.90 -4.93
N PRO A 77 -18.77 -3.82 -4.84
CA PRO A 77 -17.41 -3.54 -5.28
C PRO A 77 -17.32 -3.29 -6.80
N SER A 78 -18.07 -4.03 -7.63
CA SER A 78 -18.02 -3.91 -9.09
C SER A 78 -18.45 -2.55 -9.63
N GLU A 79 -19.50 -1.94 -9.08
CA GLU A 79 -19.99 -0.63 -9.54
C GLU A 79 -18.99 0.48 -9.17
N MET A 80 -18.43 0.39 -7.96
CA MET A 80 -17.41 1.31 -7.46
C MET A 80 -16.16 1.27 -8.35
N THR A 81 -15.63 0.08 -8.63
CA THR A 81 -14.39 -0.09 -9.39
C THR A 81 -14.56 0.22 -10.88
N ALA A 82 -15.73 -0.05 -11.48
CA ALA A 82 -15.97 0.14 -12.91
C ALA A 82 -15.73 1.59 -13.37
N ILE A 83 -16.07 2.58 -12.54
CA ILE A 83 -15.85 4.00 -12.86
C ILE A 83 -14.35 4.30 -12.93
N PHE A 84 -13.57 3.79 -11.98
CA PHE A 84 -12.12 3.97 -11.99
C PHE A 84 -11.50 3.26 -13.19
N VAL A 85 -11.89 2.02 -13.49
CA VAL A 85 -11.38 1.27 -14.65
C VAL A 85 -11.68 2.00 -15.96
N ASP A 86 -12.88 2.57 -16.13
CA ASP A 86 -13.21 3.36 -17.31
C ASP A 86 -12.34 4.61 -17.47
N GLN A 87 -12.03 5.27 -16.35
CA GLN A 87 -11.11 6.41 -16.35
C GLN A 87 -9.65 6.01 -16.55
N LEU A 88 -9.22 4.86 -16.04
CA LEU A 88 -7.87 4.33 -16.29
C LEU A 88 -7.64 4.10 -17.78
N LYS A 89 -8.66 3.71 -18.55
CA LYS A 89 -8.54 3.62 -20.03
C LYS A 89 -8.19 4.96 -20.67
N GLN A 90 -8.58 6.06 -20.05
CA GLN A 90 -8.24 7.40 -20.53
C GLN A 90 -6.78 7.78 -20.26
N LEU A 91 -6.05 7.10 -19.36
CA LEU A 91 -4.60 7.31 -19.16
C LEU A 91 -3.78 7.04 -20.42
N ASN A 92 -4.28 6.16 -21.29
CA ASN A 92 -3.60 5.77 -22.52
C ASN A 92 -3.91 6.72 -23.70
N ILE A 93 -4.81 7.68 -23.51
CA ILE A 93 -5.03 8.77 -24.45
C ILE A 93 -3.91 9.76 -24.15
N GLN A 94 -2.93 9.88 -25.05
CA GLN A 94 -1.66 10.59 -24.87
C GLN A 94 -1.78 12.14 -24.75
N GLU A 95 -2.70 12.63 -23.95
CA GLU A 95 -2.86 14.04 -23.57
C GLU A 95 -2.91 14.13 -22.04
N TYR A 96 -2.22 15.13 -21.48
CA TYR A 96 -2.27 15.36 -20.03
C TYR A 96 -3.71 15.66 -19.60
N ASN A 97 -4.21 14.89 -18.63
CA ASN A 97 -5.55 15.05 -18.10
C ASN A 97 -5.51 15.23 -16.57
N PRO A 98 -5.70 16.46 -16.05
CA PRO A 98 -5.62 16.73 -14.61
C PRO A 98 -6.72 16.03 -13.81
N ASN A 99 -7.81 15.59 -14.44
CA ASN A 99 -8.84 14.80 -13.75
C ASN A 99 -8.31 13.42 -13.34
N LEU A 100 -7.24 12.94 -13.99
CA LEU A 100 -6.62 11.65 -13.71
C LEU A 100 -5.78 11.67 -12.42
N ASP A 101 -5.25 12.83 -12.00
CA ASP A 101 -4.53 12.97 -10.73
C ASP A 101 -5.47 12.59 -9.57
N ASN A 102 -6.68 13.13 -9.59
CA ASN A 102 -7.71 12.81 -8.61
C ASN A 102 -8.17 11.35 -8.71
N THR A 103 -8.27 10.79 -9.93
CA THR A 103 -8.66 9.39 -10.13
C THR A 103 -7.63 8.43 -9.53
N LEU A 104 -6.34 8.64 -9.83
CA LEU A 104 -5.26 7.81 -9.31
C LEU A 104 -5.12 7.94 -7.79
N SER A 105 -5.18 9.16 -7.27
CA SER A 105 -5.11 9.39 -5.82
C SER A 105 -6.26 8.70 -5.07
N THR A 106 -7.47 8.77 -5.61
CA THR A 106 -8.65 8.10 -5.04
C THR A 106 -8.52 6.58 -5.12
N LEU A 107 -8.13 6.07 -6.29
CA LEU A 107 -7.94 4.64 -6.49
C LEU A 107 -6.86 4.08 -5.57
N LYS A 108 -5.77 4.83 -5.37
CA LYS A 108 -4.72 4.45 -4.40
C LYS A 108 -5.28 4.22 -3.00
N GLY A 109 -6.13 5.12 -2.50
CA GLY A 109 -6.78 4.94 -1.19
C GLY A 109 -7.66 3.69 -1.16
N LEU A 110 -8.43 3.48 -2.23
CA LEU A 110 -9.30 2.32 -2.40
C LEU A 110 -8.54 0.99 -2.47
N MET A 111 -7.34 0.98 -3.03
CA MET A 111 -6.49 -0.21 -3.16
C MET A 111 -6.02 -0.79 -1.82
N GLN A 112 -6.29 -0.14 -0.69
CA GLN A 112 -6.09 -0.75 0.63
C GLN A 112 -7.10 -1.86 0.92
N HIS A 113 -8.28 -1.83 0.29
CA HIS A 113 -9.37 -2.79 0.50
C HIS A 113 -9.24 -3.99 -0.43
N GLU A 114 -9.21 -5.19 0.13
CA GLU A 114 -8.89 -6.42 -0.61
C GLU A 114 -9.89 -6.74 -1.74
N GLU A 115 -11.19 -6.56 -1.51
CA GLU A 115 -12.20 -6.80 -2.54
C GLU A 115 -12.15 -5.78 -3.69
N VAL A 116 -11.74 -4.54 -3.43
CA VAL A 116 -11.49 -3.54 -4.48
C VAL A 116 -10.34 -4.01 -5.36
N LYS A 117 -9.22 -4.45 -4.77
CA LYS A 117 -8.06 -4.94 -5.53
C LYS A 117 -8.48 -6.06 -6.48
N LYS A 118 -9.15 -7.10 -5.96
CA LYS A 118 -9.62 -8.26 -6.74
C LYS A 118 -10.49 -7.84 -7.92
N GLU A 119 -11.41 -6.92 -7.68
CA GLU A 119 -12.35 -6.50 -8.72
C GLU A 119 -11.69 -5.57 -9.76
N ILE A 120 -10.75 -4.71 -9.38
CA ILE A 120 -9.92 -3.92 -10.32
C ILE A 120 -9.10 -4.83 -11.23
N ILE A 121 -8.48 -5.87 -10.66
CA ILE A 121 -7.71 -6.88 -11.42
C ILE A 121 -8.62 -7.58 -12.42
N LYS A 122 -9.76 -8.11 -11.95
CA LYS A 122 -10.74 -8.83 -12.78
C LYS A 122 -11.29 -7.98 -13.93
N GLN A 123 -11.47 -6.68 -13.72
CA GLN A 123 -11.99 -5.76 -14.74
C GLN A 123 -10.90 -5.27 -15.73
N GLY A 124 -9.65 -5.70 -15.58
CA GLY A 124 -8.56 -5.30 -16.46
C GLY A 124 -8.06 -3.87 -16.19
N GLY A 125 -8.17 -3.40 -14.94
CA GLY A 125 -7.72 -2.06 -14.55
C GLY A 125 -6.20 -1.93 -14.54
N LEU A 126 -5.48 -2.98 -14.12
CA LEU A 126 -4.02 -2.94 -13.98
C LEU A 126 -3.29 -2.83 -15.31
N GLU A 127 -3.80 -3.44 -16.38
CA GLU A 127 -3.22 -3.39 -17.72
C GLU A 127 -3.14 -1.96 -18.22
N ASN A 128 -4.15 -1.13 -17.91
CA ASN A 128 -4.14 0.29 -18.28
C ASN A 128 -3.06 1.07 -17.52
N LEU A 129 -2.83 0.74 -16.24
CA LEU A 129 -1.75 1.34 -15.44
C LEU A 129 -0.37 0.87 -15.90
N VAL A 130 -0.23 -0.41 -16.25
CA VAL A 130 1.01 -0.95 -16.83
C VAL A 130 1.33 -0.23 -18.14
N LEU A 131 0.36 -0.10 -19.05
CA LEU A 131 0.55 0.65 -20.30
C LEU A 131 0.94 2.10 -20.04
N PHE A 132 0.26 2.77 -19.11
CA PHE A 132 0.59 4.13 -18.71
C PHE A 132 2.04 4.24 -18.23
N VAL A 133 2.47 3.42 -17.27
CA VAL A 133 3.84 3.50 -16.74
C VAL A 133 4.89 3.11 -17.79
N ARG A 134 4.64 2.01 -18.53
CA ARG A 134 5.58 1.39 -19.46
C ARG A 134 5.76 2.17 -20.75
N ASP A 135 4.65 2.54 -21.39
CA ASP A 135 4.62 3.10 -22.75
C ASP A 135 4.25 4.60 -22.75
N GLY A 136 3.97 5.18 -21.58
CA GLY A 136 3.60 6.58 -21.44
C GLY A 136 4.72 7.55 -21.82
N ASP A 137 4.31 8.69 -22.38
CA ASP A 137 5.19 9.78 -22.78
C ASP A 137 5.68 10.55 -21.53
N PRO A 138 6.99 10.55 -21.22
CA PRO A 138 7.53 11.24 -20.05
C PRO A 138 7.19 12.74 -19.99
N GLU A 139 6.97 13.39 -21.14
CA GLU A 139 6.65 14.83 -21.19
C GLU A 139 5.19 15.12 -20.83
N LYS A 140 4.32 14.11 -20.88
CA LYS A 140 2.87 14.24 -20.65
C LYS A 140 2.39 13.62 -19.35
N GLN A 141 3.28 12.92 -18.66
CA GLN A 141 3.01 12.31 -17.37
C GLN A 141 3.46 13.24 -16.25
N SER A 142 2.55 13.58 -15.35
CA SER A 142 2.95 14.30 -14.14
C SER A 142 3.67 13.35 -13.19
N THR A 143 4.55 13.92 -12.36
CA THR A 143 5.24 13.15 -11.33
C THR A 143 4.27 12.50 -10.34
N ASN A 144 3.20 13.20 -9.97
CA ASN A 144 2.18 12.67 -9.06
C ASN A 144 1.42 11.49 -9.69
N GLN A 145 1.13 11.54 -11.00
CA GLN A 145 0.49 10.42 -11.70
C GLN A 145 1.38 9.18 -11.71
N LEU A 146 2.68 9.37 -11.96
CA LEU A 146 3.63 8.26 -11.93
C LEU A 146 3.77 7.68 -10.51
N GLU A 147 3.82 8.53 -9.49
CA GLU A 147 3.85 8.10 -8.09
C GLU A 147 2.62 7.26 -7.75
N ASP A 148 1.41 7.80 -7.94
CA ASP A 148 0.18 7.09 -7.59
C ASP A 148 0.00 5.81 -8.42
N ALA A 149 0.33 5.83 -9.71
CA ALA A 149 0.27 4.64 -10.56
C ALA A 149 1.23 3.55 -10.09
N LEU A 150 2.47 3.90 -9.72
CA LEU A 150 3.44 2.96 -9.19
C LEU A 150 3.04 2.42 -7.81
N GLU A 151 2.48 3.26 -6.94
CA GLU A 151 1.95 2.80 -5.65
C GLU A 151 0.77 1.85 -5.83
N ILE A 152 -0.14 2.10 -6.77
CA ILE A 152 -1.24 1.17 -7.09
C ILE A 152 -0.71 -0.16 -7.62
N LEU A 153 0.22 -0.12 -8.59
CA LEU A 153 0.85 -1.33 -9.12
C LEU A 153 1.57 -2.09 -8.01
N TRP A 154 2.32 -1.41 -7.15
CA TRP A 154 2.97 -2.00 -5.99
C TRP A 154 1.95 -2.62 -5.01
N LEU A 155 0.90 -1.93 -4.63
CA LEU A 155 -0.15 -2.45 -3.74
C LEU A 155 -0.83 -3.71 -4.31
N SER A 156 -0.95 -3.80 -5.64
CA SER A 156 -1.54 -4.97 -6.32
C SER A 156 -0.66 -6.23 -6.27
N THR A 157 0.62 -6.11 -5.91
CA THR A 157 1.53 -7.27 -5.81
C THR A 157 1.43 -8.02 -4.48
N PHE A 158 0.85 -7.40 -3.45
CA PHE A 158 0.67 -8.05 -2.15
C PHE A 158 -0.39 -9.14 -2.28
N ASP A 159 -0.08 -10.34 -1.77
CA ASP A 159 -0.95 -11.52 -1.80
C ASP A 159 -1.38 -12.00 -3.20
N ASN A 160 -0.71 -11.52 -4.26
CA ASN A 160 -1.03 -11.83 -5.66
C ASN A 160 0.24 -12.26 -6.44
N PRO A 161 0.71 -13.52 -6.27
CA PRO A 161 1.95 -14.00 -6.91
C PRO A 161 1.88 -14.03 -8.44
N ASP A 162 0.69 -14.23 -9.02
CA ASP A 162 0.49 -14.21 -10.47
C ASP A 162 0.76 -12.82 -11.06
N ILE A 163 0.40 -11.76 -10.33
CA ILE A 163 0.67 -10.36 -10.73
C ILE A 163 2.16 -10.07 -10.66
N VAL A 164 2.83 -10.51 -9.60
CA VAL A 164 4.30 -10.40 -9.47
C VAL A 164 4.98 -11.07 -10.67
N THR A 165 4.57 -12.29 -10.99
CA THR A 165 5.11 -13.05 -12.13
C THR A 165 4.86 -12.34 -13.46
N SER A 166 3.66 -11.78 -13.66
CA SER A 166 3.32 -11.00 -14.85
C SER A 166 4.20 -9.75 -15.00
N PHE A 167 4.42 -9.01 -13.91
CA PHE A 167 5.30 -7.83 -13.92
C PHE A 167 6.77 -8.19 -14.12
N GLN A 168 7.26 -9.28 -13.54
CA GLN A 168 8.62 -9.79 -13.75
C GLN A 168 8.89 -10.13 -15.22
N GLN A 169 7.89 -10.68 -15.93
CA GLN A 169 8.01 -11.05 -17.33
C GLN A 169 8.00 -9.83 -18.28
N ASP A 170 7.40 -8.71 -17.86
CA ASP A 170 7.40 -7.46 -18.62
C ASP A 170 8.70 -6.67 -18.43
N THR A 171 9.73 -7.08 -19.18
CA THR A 171 11.05 -6.43 -19.19
C THR A 171 11.03 -4.94 -19.55
N LYS A 172 10.03 -4.49 -20.33
CA LYS A 172 9.90 -3.08 -20.68
C LYS A 172 9.38 -2.28 -19.48
N LEU A 173 8.40 -2.81 -18.77
CA LEU A 173 7.88 -2.21 -17.55
C LEU A 173 9.00 -2.07 -16.52
N THR A 174 9.71 -3.16 -16.20
CA THR A 174 10.77 -3.12 -15.18
C THR A 174 11.91 -2.17 -15.56
N THR A 175 12.35 -2.17 -16.82
CA THR A 175 13.35 -1.20 -17.32
C THR A 175 12.88 0.23 -17.15
N ARG A 176 11.60 0.51 -17.47
CA ARG A 176 11.01 1.84 -17.33
C ARG A 176 10.93 2.28 -15.87
N VAL A 177 10.51 1.40 -14.95
CA VAL A 177 10.48 1.71 -13.50
C VAL A 177 11.90 1.99 -12.96
N HIS A 178 12.92 1.27 -13.41
CA HIS A 178 14.30 1.59 -13.06
C HIS A 178 14.73 2.98 -13.52
N HIS A 179 14.39 3.39 -14.74
CA HIS A 179 14.66 4.74 -15.22
C HIS A 179 13.92 5.80 -14.38
N ILE A 180 12.66 5.53 -14.02
CA ILE A 180 11.88 6.42 -13.13
C ILE A 180 12.56 6.53 -11.76
N LEU A 181 13.04 5.43 -11.17
CA LEU A 181 13.76 5.43 -9.90
C LEU A 181 15.05 6.25 -9.96
N GLN A 182 15.85 6.08 -11.03
CA GLN A 182 17.09 6.86 -11.21
C GLN A 182 16.81 8.34 -11.34
N HIS A 183 15.78 8.70 -12.13
CA HIS A 183 15.35 10.09 -12.28
C HIS A 183 14.85 10.67 -10.95
N ALA A 184 14.03 9.94 -10.20
CA ALA A 184 13.53 10.37 -8.88
C ALA A 184 14.69 10.66 -7.91
N LYS A 185 15.72 9.82 -7.88
CA LYS A 185 16.94 10.03 -7.08
C LYS A 185 17.72 11.28 -7.50
N GLN A 186 17.94 11.46 -8.81
CA GLN A 186 18.65 12.62 -9.35
C GLN A 186 17.95 13.94 -9.00
N HIS A 187 16.63 13.94 -9.05
CA HIS A 187 15.80 15.11 -8.79
C HIS A 187 15.32 15.23 -7.34
N LYS A 188 15.80 14.36 -6.44
CA LYS A 188 15.45 14.33 -5.00
C LYS A 188 13.94 14.31 -4.76
N ASN A 189 13.24 13.42 -5.46
CA ASN A 189 11.82 13.17 -5.23
C ASN A 189 11.65 11.91 -4.36
N PRO A 190 11.49 12.06 -3.03
CA PRO A 190 11.46 10.93 -2.10
C PRO A 190 10.20 10.08 -2.24
N THR A 191 9.06 10.67 -2.63
CA THR A 191 7.79 9.93 -2.73
C THR A 191 7.75 9.04 -3.96
N LEU A 192 8.14 9.59 -5.12
CA LEU A 192 8.29 8.80 -6.34
C LEU A 192 9.41 7.75 -6.22
N GLU A 193 10.52 8.11 -5.57
CA GLU A 193 11.61 7.15 -5.29
C GLU A 193 11.10 5.97 -4.47
N LYS A 194 10.36 6.23 -3.39
CA LYS A 194 9.77 5.19 -2.54
C LYS A 194 8.82 4.29 -3.32
N ALA A 195 7.92 4.87 -4.13
CA ALA A 195 6.97 4.11 -4.93
C ALA A 195 7.68 3.19 -5.94
N ALA A 196 8.68 3.72 -6.66
CA ALA A 196 9.43 2.95 -7.65
C ALA A 196 10.32 1.87 -7.02
N ASP A 197 11.01 2.18 -5.91
CA ASP A 197 11.86 1.20 -5.23
C ASP A 197 11.04 0.11 -4.54
N GLY A 198 9.89 0.46 -3.94
CA GLY A 198 8.94 -0.50 -3.37
C GLY A 198 8.41 -1.49 -4.41
N PHE A 199 8.03 -0.98 -5.58
CA PHE A 199 7.65 -1.82 -6.72
C PHE A 199 8.79 -2.76 -7.13
N ILE A 200 10.00 -2.24 -7.36
CA ILE A 200 11.17 -3.05 -7.78
C ILE A 200 11.52 -4.09 -6.71
N TRP A 201 11.48 -3.72 -5.44
CA TRP A 201 11.75 -4.64 -4.33
C TRP A 201 10.81 -5.83 -4.39
N LYS A 202 9.51 -5.56 -4.51
CA LYS A 202 8.48 -6.59 -4.49
C LYS A 202 8.50 -7.46 -5.75
N VAL A 203 8.79 -6.88 -6.90
CA VAL A 203 8.81 -7.58 -8.19
C VAL A 203 10.12 -8.34 -8.41
N GLU A 204 11.28 -7.84 -8.02
CA GLU A 204 12.57 -8.42 -8.44
C GLU A 204 13.47 -8.95 -7.32
N LYS A 205 13.32 -8.43 -6.10
CA LYS A 205 14.30 -8.64 -5.00
C LYS A 205 13.76 -9.53 -3.89
N GLU A 206 12.47 -9.43 -3.55
CA GLU A 206 11.91 -10.06 -2.34
C GLU A 206 12.09 -11.59 -2.31
N GLU A 207 11.84 -12.27 -3.42
CA GLU A 207 11.95 -13.73 -3.50
C GLU A 207 13.40 -14.20 -3.30
N LYS A 208 14.34 -13.62 -4.05
CA LYS A 208 15.78 -13.90 -3.90
C LYS A 208 16.28 -13.60 -2.49
N PHE A 209 15.76 -12.55 -1.87
CA PHE A 209 16.09 -12.20 -0.50
C PHE A 209 15.58 -13.24 0.50
N LYS A 210 14.34 -13.71 0.33
CA LYS A 210 13.77 -14.81 1.15
C LYS A 210 14.57 -16.11 1.00
N GLU A 211 14.95 -16.48 -0.23
CA GLU A 211 15.79 -17.65 -0.50
C GLU A 211 17.16 -17.54 0.19
N GLN A 212 17.82 -16.39 0.09
CA GLN A 212 19.11 -16.14 0.73
C GLN A 212 19.01 -16.25 2.26
N GLN A 213 17.94 -15.73 2.86
CA GLN A 213 17.72 -15.84 4.30
C GLN A 213 17.50 -17.29 4.73
N GLN A 214 16.69 -18.05 4.00
CA GLN A 214 16.46 -19.47 4.31
C GLN A 214 17.76 -20.27 4.20
N ALA A 215 18.53 -20.06 3.13
CA ALA A 215 19.83 -20.72 2.96
C ALA A 215 20.82 -20.37 4.09
N GLU A 216 20.86 -19.11 4.53
CA GLU A 216 21.71 -18.69 5.64
C GLU A 216 21.29 -19.32 6.98
N GLN A 217 19.98 -19.38 7.24
CA GLN A 217 19.44 -20.05 8.43
C GLN A 217 19.77 -21.55 8.44
N GLU A 218 19.63 -22.22 7.30
CA GLU A 218 20.00 -23.63 7.14
C GLU A 218 21.50 -23.86 7.34
N ARG A 219 22.35 -22.99 6.77
CA ARG A 219 23.80 -23.04 6.97
C ARG A 219 24.16 -22.93 8.45
N LYS A 220 23.59 -21.96 9.16
CA LYS A 220 23.79 -21.78 10.61
C LYS A 220 23.34 -23.01 11.40
N LYS A 221 22.21 -23.64 11.04
CA LYS A 221 21.73 -24.89 11.66
C LYS A 221 22.71 -26.05 11.42
N GLN A 222 23.24 -26.18 10.21
CA GLN A 222 24.20 -27.24 9.88
C GLN A 222 25.55 -27.05 10.58
N GLU A 223 26.06 -25.82 10.66
CA GLU A 223 27.29 -25.50 11.38
C GLU A 223 27.18 -25.78 12.88
N LYS A 224 26.04 -25.45 13.50
CA LYS A 224 25.75 -25.82 14.90
C LYS A 224 25.77 -27.34 15.11
N LYS A 225 25.10 -28.10 14.23
CA LYS A 225 25.09 -29.58 14.28
C LYS A 225 26.49 -30.17 14.15
N LYS A 226 27.32 -29.64 13.24
CA LYS A 226 28.69 -30.12 13.02
C LYS A 226 29.60 -29.85 14.22
N ARG A 227 29.50 -28.67 14.83
CA ARG A 227 30.24 -28.33 16.07
C ARG A 227 29.84 -29.22 17.25
N ALA A 228 28.55 -29.56 17.38
CA ALA A 228 28.07 -30.48 18.42
C ALA A 228 28.63 -31.90 18.24
N GLN A 229 28.78 -32.37 17.00
CA GLN A 229 29.39 -33.67 16.70
C GLN A 229 30.92 -33.67 16.90
N GLU A 230 31.62 -32.59 16.56
CA GLU A 230 33.08 -32.49 16.71
C GLU A 230 33.52 -32.35 18.18
N ASN A 231 32.67 -31.82 19.07
CA ASN A 231 32.96 -31.68 20.50
C ASN A 231 32.70 -32.96 21.33
N GLY A 232 32.34 -34.09 20.71
CA GLY A 232 32.35 -35.40 21.38
C GLY A 232 31.28 -35.62 22.46
N THR A 233 30.21 -34.83 22.47
CA THR A 233 28.97 -35.13 23.21
C THR A 233 28.12 -36.09 22.36
N SER A 234 28.46 -37.38 22.41
CA SER A 234 27.65 -38.44 21.82
C SER A 234 27.20 -39.37 22.94
N GLU A 235 25.87 -39.50 23.06
CA GLU A 235 25.15 -40.58 23.75
C GLU A 235 25.04 -40.50 25.28
N MET A 236 24.24 -39.54 25.76
CA MET A 236 23.12 -39.78 26.69
C MET A 236 22.48 -38.43 27.09
N ALA A 237 21.56 -37.95 26.27
CA ALA A 237 20.42 -37.09 26.63
C ALA A 237 19.69 -36.71 25.33
N GLU A 238 18.95 -37.65 24.77
CA GLU A 238 17.84 -37.36 23.85
C GLU A 238 16.61 -36.82 24.62
N GLU A 239 16.81 -36.31 25.85
CA GLU A 239 15.83 -35.63 26.70
C GLU A 239 16.58 -34.50 27.43
N GLU A 240 16.14 -33.25 27.28
CA GLU A 240 16.63 -32.03 27.96
C GLU A 240 17.95 -31.39 27.48
N GLU A 241 18.03 -31.02 26.21
CA GLU A 241 18.35 -29.61 25.92
C GLU A 241 17.18 -29.11 25.08
N GLU A 242 16.10 -28.70 25.78
CA GLU A 242 15.25 -27.63 25.25
C GLU A 242 16.22 -26.61 24.71
N GLU A 243 16.10 -26.29 23.42
CA GLU A 243 16.62 -25.03 22.94
C GLU A 243 16.16 -24.02 24.00
N GLU A 244 17.07 -23.43 24.76
CA GLU A 244 16.84 -22.05 25.17
C GLU A 244 16.87 -21.25 23.85
N GLU A 245 15.90 -21.49 22.96
CA GLU A 245 15.16 -20.42 22.33
C GLU A 245 14.98 -19.45 23.48
N GLU A 246 15.70 -18.33 23.47
CA GLU A 246 15.53 -17.31 24.49
C GLU A 246 14.02 -17.07 24.56
N GLN A 247 13.37 -17.64 25.58
CA GLN A 247 11.93 -17.63 25.64
C GLN A 247 11.58 -16.22 26.06
N TYR A 248 11.33 -15.40 25.04
CA TYR A 248 10.92 -14.03 25.22
C TYR A 248 9.47 -14.04 25.67
N ASP A 249 9.19 -13.32 26.75
CA ASP A 249 7.83 -13.09 27.25
C ASP A 249 7.05 -12.24 26.24
N LEU A 250 7.73 -11.27 25.60
CA LEU A 250 7.14 -10.31 24.67
C LEU A 250 8.10 -9.97 23.51
N MET A 251 7.52 -9.61 22.36
CA MET A 251 8.23 -9.06 21.21
C MET A 251 7.71 -7.65 20.93
N ILE A 252 8.61 -6.69 20.71
CA ILE A 252 8.28 -5.30 20.35
C ILE A 252 8.76 -5.04 18.93
N SER A 253 7.82 -4.91 18.00
CA SER A 253 8.03 -4.35 16.66
C SER A 253 7.54 -2.90 16.64
N TYR A 254 8.31 -1.99 16.04
CA TYR A 254 8.04 -0.55 16.10
C TYR A 254 8.49 0.17 14.82
N SER A 255 7.82 1.27 14.45
CA SER A 255 8.24 2.13 13.33
C SER A 255 9.41 3.03 13.71
N TRP A 256 10.27 3.46 12.77
CA TRP A 256 11.36 4.41 13.07
C TRP A 256 10.87 5.69 13.79
N ALA A 257 9.65 6.16 13.47
CA ALA A 257 9.04 7.32 14.12
C ALA A 257 8.76 7.12 15.61
N ASP A 258 8.65 5.86 16.06
CA ASP A 258 8.32 5.49 17.44
C ASP A 258 9.51 4.86 18.19
N MET A 259 10.73 4.92 17.62
CA MET A 259 11.92 4.27 18.19
C MET A 259 12.16 4.66 19.66
N ASP A 260 12.11 5.95 19.97
CA ASP A 260 12.34 6.45 21.34
C ASP A 260 11.26 5.97 22.32
N LEU A 261 10.04 5.78 21.84
CA LEU A 261 8.96 5.23 22.67
C LEU A 261 9.17 3.73 22.87
N ALA A 262 9.48 2.98 21.81
CA ALA A 262 9.73 1.55 21.85
C ALA A 262 10.92 1.20 22.76
N HIS A 263 12.01 1.96 22.69
CA HIS A 263 13.18 1.77 23.55
C HIS A 263 12.85 2.07 25.02
N ARG A 264 12.08 3.11 25.31
CA ARG A 264 11.62 3.39 26.69
C ARG A 264 10.73 2.30 27.24
N ILE A 265 9.83 1.76 26.43
CA ILE A 265 8.97 0.63 26.80
C ILE A 265 9.82 -0.61 27.04
N PHE A 266 10.78 -0.90 26.15
CA PHE A 266 11.73 -2.00 26.28
C PHE A 266 12.50 -1.92 27.60
N HIS A 267 13.18 -0.80 27.89
CA HIS A 267 13.92 -0.63 29.15
C HIS A 267 13.02 -0.74 30.38
N HIS A 268 11.78 -0.23 30.31
CA HIS A 268 10.85 -0.37 31.43
C HIS A 268 10.49 -1.83 31.68
N LEU A 269 10.19 -2.59 30.61
CA LEU A 269 9.81 -3.99 30.70
C LEU A 269 10.99 -4.88 31.14
N THR A 270 12.19 -4.64 30.62
CA THR A 270 13.38 -5.45 30.95
C THR A 270 13.99 -5.06 32.30
N GLU A 271 14.24 -3.78 32.56
CA GLU A 271 15.00 -3.34 33.74
C GLU A 271 14.15 -3.17 35.00
N LYS A 272 12.89 -2.74 34.87
CA LYS A 272 12.02 -2.51 36.04
C LYS A 272 11.10 -3.68 36.36
N LEU A 273 10.62 -4.37 35.32
CA LEU A 273 9.63 -5.44 35.46
C LEU A 273 10.22 -6.84 35.25
N GLY A 274 11.43 -6.95 34.72
CA GLY A 274 12.16 -8.21 34.60
C GLY A 274 11.66 -9.14 33.49
N TYR A 275 10.91 -8.63 32.52
CA TYR A 275 10.48 -9.41 31.35
C TYR A 275 11.64 -9.65 30.38
N LYS A 276 11.71 -10.84 29.80
CA LYS A 276 12.56 -11.16 28.65
C LYS A 276 11.88 -10.62 27.39
N VAL A 277 12.34 -9.48 26.89
CA VAL A 277 11.72 -8.83 25.72
C VAL A 277 12.65 -8.93 24.51
N TRP A 278 12.11 -9.33 23.37
CA TRP A 278 12.81 -9.22 22.09
C TRP A 278 12.43 -7.89 21.44
N LEU A 279 13.42 -7.03 21.22
CA LEU A 279 13.23 -5.78 20.50
C LEU A 279 13.69 -5.98 19.05
N ASP A 280 12.76 -5.79 18.12
CA ASP A 280 13.04 -5.93 16.69
C ASP A 280 13.86 -4.74 16.17
N GLN A 281 15.17 -4.76 16.45
CA GLN A 281 16.12 -3.72 16.02
C GLN A 281 16.63 -3.94 14.59
N GLU A 282 16.56 -5.16 14.06
CA GLU A 282 17.24 -5.54 12.81
C GLU A 282 16.29 -5.76 11.60
N GLN A 283 14.96 -5.83 11.78
CA GLN A 283 14.02 -6.09 10.67
C GLN A 283 13.24 -4.87 10.15
N MET A 284 13.55 -3.67 10.62
CA MET A 284 12.86 -2.44 10.19
C MET A 284 13.49 -1.82 8.93
N HIS A 285 13.18 -2.38 7.75
CA HIS A 285 13.38 -1.67 6.47
C HIS A 285 12.27 -0.64 6.25
N GLY A 286 12.52 0.58 6.72
CA GLY A 286 11.99 1.82 6.16
C GLY A 286 13.19 2.68 5.77
N SER A 287 13.39 2.88 4.46
CA SER A 287 14.47 3.65 3.79
C SER A 287 15.78 3.89 4.56
N THR A 288 16.83 3.19 4.15
CA THR A 288 18.22 3.21 4.62
C THR A 288 18.94 4.57 4.53
N ILE A 289 18.28 5.66 4.12
CA ILE A 289 18.96 6.95 3.90
C ILE A 289 19.32 7.67 5.21
N GLU A 290 18.68 7.36 6.34
CA GLU A 290 18.99 7.97 7.64
C GLU A 290 19.93 7.15 8.52
N ALA A 291 20.36 5.95 8.09
CA ALA A 291 21.43 5.22 8.77
C ALA A 291 22.83 5.80 8.47
N MET A 292 22.92 6.90 7.71
CA MET A 292 24.15 7.64 7.44
C MET A 292 23.93 9.17 7.48
N VAL A 293 23.53 9.74 8.62
CA VAL A 293 24.07 11.02 9.15
C VAL A 293 24.10 10.96 10.67
#